data_AF-A0A351KR32-F1
#
_entry.id   AF-A0A351KR32-F1
#
_cell.length_a   1.000
_cell.length_b   1.000
_cell.length_c   1.000
_cell.angle_alpha   90.00
_cell.angle_beta   90.00
_cell.angle_gamma   90.00
#
_symmetry.space_group_name_H-M   'P 1'
#
loop_
_entity.id
_entity.type
_entity.pdbx_description
1 polymer ?
#
loop_
_entity_poly.entity_id
_entity_poly.type
_entity_poly.pdbx_seq_one_letter_code
_entity_poly.pdbx_strand_id
1 'polypeptide(L)'
;MKIGRADSLNDAEAARWEGIRCQGKSRFIWTQGVLRWGGVMFAFSLGLFQHAHYGSVFSLEGRWEVRVFVALLTWIFVGYGYGRSSWNRMEARYQTYLSLKGRTRLF
;
A
#
# COMPACT_ATOMS: atom_id res chain seq x y z
N MET A 1 19.38 17.13 8.94
CA MET A 1 18.33 16.79 7.95
C MET A 1 17.16 17.73 8.16
N LYS A 2 16.99 18.76 7.30
CA LYS A 2 15.89 19.73 7.42
C LYS A 2 14.59 18.99 7.09
N ILE A 3 13.78 18.68 8.10
CA ILE A 3 12.39 18.22 7.89
C ILE A 3 11.66 19.44 7.33
N GLY A 4 11.50 19.47 6.02
CA GLY A 4 10.85 20.56 5.32
C GLY A 4 9.38 20.63 5.71
N ARG A 5 8.84 21.83 5.76
CA ARG A 5 7.40 22.15 5.93
C ARG A 5 6.46 21.41 4.94
N ALA A 6 7.03 20.73 3.94
CA ALA A 6 6.33 19.88 2.97
C ALA A 6 6.00 18.47 3.49
N ASP A 7 6.60 18.01 4.61
CA ASP A 7 6.36 16.69 5.20
C ASP A 7 5.38 16.69 6.38
N SER A 8 4.98 17.88 6.86
CA SER A 8 4.01 18.00 7.93
C SER A 8 2.60 17.77 7.41
N LEU A 9 1.90 16.77 7.97
CA LEU A 9 0.47 16.55 7.72
C LEU A 9 -0.31 17.85 7.94
N ASN A 10 -1.20 18.17 7.01
CA ASN A 10 -2.17 19.25 7.21
C ASN A 10 -3.31 18.79 8.12
N ASP A 11 -4.04 19.74 8.74
CA ASP A 11 -5.16 19.45 9.64
C ASP A 11 -6.23 18.55 8.99
N ALA A 12 -6.55 18.77 7.70
CA ALA A 12 -7.48 17.95 6.95
C ALA A 12 -6.96 16.52 6.70
N GLU A 13 -5.66 16.36 6.45
CA GLU A 13 -5.04 15.06 6.25
C GLU A 13 -4.92 14.29 7.57
N ALA A 14 -4.66 14.99 8.68
CA ALA A 14 -4.63 14.42 10.02
C ALA A 14 -6.01 13.89 10.42
N ALA A 15 -7.08 14.67 10.21
CA ALA A 15 -8.45 14.22 10.47
C ALA A 15 -8.85 13.01 9.60
N ARG A 16 -8.42 13.02 8.33
CA ARG A 16 -8.65 11.88 7.43
C ARG A 16 -7.88 10.64 7.88
N TRP A 17 -6.63 10.79 8.32
CA TRP A 17 -5.83 9.68 8.86
C TRP A 17 -6.44 9.11 10.13
N GLU A 18 -6.99 9.95 11.00
CA GLU A 18 -7.68 9.53 12.22
C GLU A 18 -8.92 8.69 11.92
N GLY A 19 -9.71 9.08 10.92
CA GLY A 19 -10.81 8.25 10.40
C GLY A 19 -10.34 6.91 9.84
N ILE A 20 -9.21 6.87 9.14
CA ILE A 20 -8.60 5.63 8.63
C ILE A 20 -8.07 4.75 9.77
N ARG A 21 -7.51 5.36 10.83
CA ARG A 21 -7.06 4.65 12.04
C ARG A 21 -8.20 3.91 12.73
N CYS A 22 -9.35 4.56 12.88
CA CYS A 22 -10.53 3.96 13.50
C CYS A 22 -11.05 2.72 12.74
N GLN A 23 -10.83 2.64 11.43
CA GLN A 23 -11.25 1.48 10.62
C GLN A 23 -10.34 0.25 10.78
N GLY A 24 -9.21 0.39 11.46
CA GLY A 24 -8.31 -0.70 11.82
C GLY A 24 -7.16 -0.91 10.84
N LYS A 25 -5.97 -1.12 11.41
CA LYS A 25 -4.70 -1.33 10.69
C LYS A 25 -4.76 -2.48 9.68
N SER A 26 -5.34 -3.61 10.07
CA SER A 26 -5.40 -4.79 9.21
C SER A 26 -6.22 -4.52 7.94
N ARG A 27 -7.39 -3.87 8.09
CA ARG A 27 -8.25 -3.51 6.96
C ARG A 27 -7.51 -2.63 5.97
N PHE A 28 -6.85 -1.57 6.45
CA PHE A 28 -6.05 -0.69 5.56
C PHE A 28 -4.98 -1.45 4.78
N ILE A 29 -4.22 -2.33 5.44
CA ILE A 29 -3.15 -3.10 4.80
C ILE A 29 -3.71 -4.00 3.69
N TRP A 30 -4.82 -4.69 3.96
CA TRP A 30 -5.46 -5.55 2.97
C TRP A 30 -6.08 -4.76 1.82
N THR A 31 -6.82 -3.67 2.08
CA THR A 31 -7.48 -2.92 1.00
C THR A 31 -6.51 -2.08 0.17
N GLN A 32 -5.62 -1.32 0.82
CA GLN A 32 -4.69 -0.42 0.11
C GLN A 32 -3.45 -1.16 -0.39
N GLY A 33 -2.90 -2.07 0.43
CA GLY A 33 -1.68 -2.81 0.09
C GLY A 33 -1.96 -4.00 -0.82
N VAL A 34 -2.82 -4.93 -0.40
CA VAL A 34 -3.04 -6.18 -1.13
C VAL A 34 -3.98 -6.00 -2.31
N LEU A 35 -5.17 -5.42 -2.11
CA LEU A 35 -6.18 -5.30 -3.17
C LEU A 35 -5.83 -4.23 -4.20
N ARG A 36 -5.50 -3.00 -3.77
CA ARG A 36 -5.20 -1.90 -4.71
C ARG A 36 -3.86 -2.03 -5.39
N TRP A 37 -2.80 -2.37 -4.65
CA TRP A 37 -1.46 -2.42 -5.22
C TRP A 37 -1.10 -3.84 -5.69
N GLY A 38 -1.26 -4.84 -4.81
CA GLY A 38 -1.00 -6.24 -5.15
C GLY A 38 -1.89 -6.76 -6.29
N GLY A 39 -3.18 -6.43 -6.30
CA GLY A 39 -4.10 -6.84 -7.38
C GLY A 39 -3.74 -6.26 -8.75
N VAL A 40 -3.39 -4.97 -8.81
CA VAL A 40 -2.99 -4.31 -10.07
C VAL A 40 -1.66 -4.89 -10.57
N MET A 41 -0.68 -5.07 -9.69
CA MET A 41 0.61 -5.66 -10.06
C MET A 41 0.49 -7.13 -10.46
N PHE A 42 -0.42 -7.88 -9.83
CA PHE A 42 -0.74 -9.25 -10.21
C PHE A 42 -1.28 -9.30 -11.64
N ALA A 43 -2.30 -8.49 -11.97
CA ALA A 43 -2.87 -8.43 -13.31
C ALA A 43 -1.84 -7.97 -14.35
N PHE A 44 -1.03 -6.97 -14.01
CA PHE A 44 0.03 -6.46 -14.88
C PHE A 44 1.12 -7.50 -15.15
N SER A 45 1.60 -8.18 -14.11
CA SER A 45 2.64 -9.21 -14.23
C SER A 45 2.14 -10.42 -15.00
N LEU A 46 0.89 -10.83 -14.76
CA LEU A 46 0.27 -11.94 -15.48
C LEU A 46 0.13 -11.60 -16.97
N GLY A 47 -0.38 -10.41 -17.30
CA GLY A 47 -0.51 -9.95 -18.69
C GLY A 47 0.84 -9.86 -19.41
N LEU A 48 1.87 -9.31 -18.75
CA LEU A 48 3.22 -9.24 -19.30
C LEU A 48 3.82 -10.62 -19.53
N PHE A 49 3.73 -11.51 -18.53
CA PHE A 49 4.34 -12.83 -18.62
C PHE A 49 3.69 -13.67 -19.72
N GLN A 50 2.36 -13.57 -19.84
CA GLN A 50 1.59 -14.30 -20.83
C GLN A 50 1.83 -13.76 -22.25
N HIS A 51 1.89 -12.43 -22.41
CA HIS A 51 2.26 -11.81 -23.69
C HIS A 51 3.70 -12.13 -24.11
N ALA A 52 4.65 -12.07 -23.18
CA ALA A 52 6.08 -12.30 -23.48
C ALA A 52 6.38 -13.76 -23.85
N HIS A 53 5.73 -14.74 -23.21
CA HIS A 53 6.03 -16.17 -23.44
C HIS A 53 5.16 -16.83 -24.52
N TYR A 54 3.91 -16.40 -24.71
CA TYR A 54 2.96 -17.11 -25.56
C TYR A 54 2.39 -16.23 -26.70
N GLY A 55 2.78 -14.96 -26.78
CA GLY A 55 2.27 -14.01 -27.78
C GLY A 55 0.78 -13.65 -27.64
N SER A 56 0.04 -14.36 -26.79
CA SER A 56 -1.38 -14.18 -26.53
C SER A 56 -1.63 -14.11 -25.02
N VAL A 57 -2.40 -13.11 -24.61
CA VAL A 57 -2.82 -12.88 -23.21
C VAL A 57 -3.82 -13.94 -22.73
N PHE A 58 -4.36 -14.78 -23.62
CA PHE A 58 -5.34 -15.83 -23.30
C PHE A 58 -4.82 -17.25 -23.51
N SER A 59 -3.52 -17.45 -23.78
CA SER A 59 -2.98 -18.81 -23.93
C SER A 59 -2.99 -19.54 -22.59
N LEU A 60 -3.69 -20.68 -22.53
CA LEU A 60 -3.81 -21.58 -21.38
C LEU A 60 -2.76 -22.71 -21.41
N GLU A 61 -1.69 -22.55 -22.18
CA GLU A 61 -0.66 -23.58 -22.35
C GLU A 61 0.18 -23.80 -21.08
N GLY A 62 0.19 -25.04 -20.60
CA GLY A 62 0.97 -25.49 -19.43
C GLY A 62 0.21 -25.40 -18.09
N ARG A 63 0.94 -25.51 -16.97
CA ARG A 63 0.41 -25.42 -15.59
C ARG A 63 0.12 -23.97 -15.21
N TRP A 64 -0.81 -23.33 -15.92
CA TRP A 64 -1.18 -21.93 -15.74
C TRP A 64 -1.72 -21.68 -14.32
N GLU A 65 -2.41 -22.66 -13.70
CA GLU A 65 -2.97 -22.53 -12.36
C GLU A 65 -1.88 -22.29 -11.32
N VAL A 66 -0.76 -23.02 -11.42
CA VAL A 66 0.34 -22.93 -10.48
C VAL A 66 1.04 -21.58 -10.58
N ARG A 67 1.21 -21.06 -11.80
CA ARG A 67 1.81 -19.74 -12.02
C ARG A 67 0.93 -18.63 -11.44
N VAL A 68 -0.37 -18.70 -11.69
CA VAL A 68 -1.38 -17.81 -11.09
C VAL A 68 -1.33 -17.89 -9.57
N PHE A 69 -1.27 -19.09 -8.99
CA PHE A 69 -1.25 -19.28 -7.55
C PHE A 69 0.02 -18.72 -6.90
N VAL A 70 1.20 -18.99 -7.49
CA VAL A 70 2.48 -18.45 -7.02
C VAL A 70 2.54 -16.94 -7.15
N ALA A 71 2.09 -16.39 -8.27
CA ALA A 71 2.02 -14.94 -8.47
C ALA A 71 1.06 -14.30 -7.45
N LEU A 72 -0.12 -14.88 -7.23
CA LEU A 72 -1.09 -14.40 -6.26
C LEU A 72 -0.49 -14.37 -4.85
N LEU A 73 0.12 -15.47 -4.40
CA LEU A 73 0.76 -15.54 -3.07
C LEU A 73 1.89 -14.52 -2.93
N THR A 74 2.72 -14.39 -3.95
CA THR A 74 3.84 -13.42 -3.97
C THR A 74 3.31 -12.00 -3.83
N TRP A 75 2.33 -11.61 -4.66
CA TRP A 75 1.77 -10.26 -4.64
C TRP A 75 0.91 -9.96 -3.41
N ILE A 76 0.26 -10.96 -2.80
CA ILE A 76 -0.38 -10.81 -1.49
C ILE A 76 0.68 -10.48 -0.42
N PHE A 77 1.79 -11.22 -0.40
CA PHE A 77 2.83 -11.02 0.60
C PHE A 77 3.53 -9.65 0.44
N VAL A 78 3.88 -9.29 -0.80
CA VAL A 78 4.46 -7.98 -1.12
C VAL A 78 3.47 -6.85 -0.83
N GLY A 79 2.20 -7.01 -1.22
CA GLY A 79 1.14 -6.04 -0.95
C GLY A 79 0.90 -5.83 0.55
N TYR A 80 0.96 -6.89 1.35
CA TYR A 80 0.86 -6.81 2.80
C TYR A 80 2.05 -6.05 3.40
N GLY A 81 3.28 -6.35 2.95
CA GLY A 81 4.49 -5.63 3.37
C GLY A 81 4.44 -4.15 3.01
N TYR A 82 4.00 -3.83 1.79
CA TYR A 82 3.81 -2.46 1.33
C TYR A 82 2.77 -1.71 2.17
N GLY A 83 1.59 -2.31 2.40
CA GLY A 83 0.54 -1.72 3.23
C GLY A 83 1.01 -1.46 4.66
N ARG A 84 1.78 -2.39 5.25
CA ARG A 84 2.36 -2.22 6.58
C ARG A 84 3.40 -1.11 6.64
N SER A 85 4.27 -1.03 5.65
CA SER A 85 5.28 0.04 5.54
C SER A 85 4.62 1.41 5.36
N SER A 86 3.62 1.50 4.48
CA SER A 86 2.83 2.72 4.24
C SER A 86 2.11 3.19 5.51
N TRP A 87 1.48 2.27 6.24
CA TRP A 87 0.86 2.58 7.53
C TRP A 87 1.86 3.15 8.53
N ASN A 88 3.01 2.50 8.70
CA ASN A 88 4.02 2.94 9.66
C ASN A 88 4.58 4.32 9.30
N ARG A 89 4.78 4.61 8.01
CA ARG A 89 5.21 5.94 7.56
C ARG A 89 4.18 7.03 7.87
N MET A 90 2.90 6.75 7.63
CA MET A 90 1.83 7.72 7.91
C MET A 90 1.65 7.94 9.41
N GLU A 91 1.73 6.88 10.21
CA GLU A 91 1.69 6.97 11.66
C GLU A 91 2.85 7.80 12.22
N ALA A 92 4.07 7.61 11.72
CA ALA A 92 5.22 8.43 12.13
C ALA A 92 5.04 9.91 11.81
N ARG A 93 4.46 10.24 10.64
CA ARG A 93 4.15 11.63 10.27
C ARG A 93 3.04 12.22 11.15
N TYR A 94 2.02 11.45 11.49
CA TYR A 94 0.94 11.88 12.37
C TYR A 94 1.41 12.16 13.80
N GLN A 95 2.26 11.30 14.37
CA GLN A 95 2.88 11.54 15.68
C GLN A 95 3.73 12.82 15.69
N THR A 96 4.48 13.05 14.61
CA THR A 96 5.25 14.29 14.43
C THR A 96 4.33 15.51 14.42
N TYR A 97 3.23 15.45 13.65
CA TYR A 97 2.23 16.51 13.60
C TYR A 97 1.62 16.81 14.99
N LEU A 98 1.23 15.79 15.75
CA LEU A 98 0.69 15.97 17.10
C LEU A 98 1.69 16.64 18.05
N SER A 99 2.97 16.23 18.00
CA SER A 99 4.03 16.85 18.82
C SER A 99 4.23 18.33 18.50
N LEU A 100 4.12 18.72 17.23
CA LEU A 100 4.24 20.10 16.79
C LEU A 100 3.01 20.92 17.20
N LYS A 101 1.80 20.38 16.98
CA LYS A 101 0.55 21.05 17.36
C LYS A 101 0.42 21.26 18.87
N GLY A 102 0.88 20.31 19.67
CA GLY A 102 0.94 20.43 21.13
C GLY A 102 1.89 21.55 21.58
N ARG A 103 3.03 21.70 20.90
CA ARG A 103 4.00 22.77 21.18
C ARG A 103 3.45 24.17 20.86
N THR A 104 2.69 24.30 19.77
CA THR A 104 2.09 25.59 19.37
C THR A 104 0.96 26.06 20.28
N ARG A 105 0.30 25.16 21.03
CA ARG A 105 -0.78 25.53 21.99
C ARG A 105 -0.26 26.03 23.34
N LEU A 106 1.04 25.86 23.61
CA LEU A 106 1.67 26.23 24.89
C LEU A 106 2.34 27.62 24.85
N PHE A 107 2.33 28.29 23.69
CA PHE A 107 2.78 29.67 23.48
C PHE A 107 1.61 30.53 22.99
#